data_AF-A0A3P3TYL0-F1
#
_entry.id   AF-A0A3P3TYL0-F1
#
_cell.length_a   1.000
_cell.length_b   1.000
_cell.length_c   1.000
_cell.angle_alpha   90.00
_cell.angle_beta   90.00
_cell.angle_gamma   90.00
#
_symmetry.space_group_name_H-M   'P 1'
#
loop_
_entity.id
_entity.type
_entity.pdbx_description
1 polymer ?
#
loop_
_entity_poly.entity_id
_entity_poly.type
_entity_poly.pdbx_seq_one_letter_code
_entity_poly.pdbx_strand_id
1 'polypeptide(L)'
;MADIDHYLEQIVKLRQEADSLSDDNPGALMQKINLLSTCVMYIGRVSSQVDGDYKRHYADRKLQYALAYREAKGGKAAAAEIAVAKMRQKEADLYQDMMRWRNALTSTTEELHALKLKMRIDYQLGVN
;
A
#
# COMPACT_ATOMS: atom_id res chain seq x y z
N MET A 1 -10.90 -1.47 -15.64
CA MET A 1 -10.15 -1.56 -14.36
C MET A 1 -10.54 -0.33 -13.56
N ALA A 2 -10.96 -0.47 -12.30
CA ALA A 2 -11.21 0.71 -11.48
C ALA A 2 -9.90 1.48 -11.29
N ASP A 3 -10.02 2.80 -11.34
CA ASP A 3 -8.91 3.74 -11.32
C ASP A 3 -8.23 3.74 -9.95
N ILE A 4 -6.90 3.74 -9.91
CA ILE A 4 -6.15 3.83 -8.66
C ILE A 4 -6.51 5.13 -7.92
N ASP A 5 -6.77 6.21 -8.67
CA ASP A 5 -7.15 7.50 -8.13
C ASP A 5 -8.47 7.42 -7.36
N HIS A 6 -9.45 6.67 -7.88
CA HIS A 6 -10.69 6.42 -7.17
C HIS A 6 -10.46 5.70 -5.84
N TYR A 7 -9.58 4.70 -5.79
CA TYR A 7 -9.27 4.02 -4.53
C TYR A 7 -8.57 4.95 -3.53
N LEU A 8 -7.67 5.81 -3.99
CA LEU A 8 -7.00 6.80 -3.15
C LEU A 8 -8.01 7.79 -2.54
N GLU A 9 -8.94 8.29 -3.35
CA GLU A 9 -10.03 9.15 -2.88
C GLU A 9 -10.89 8.46 -1.81
N GLN A 10 -11.26 7.20 -2.03
CA GLN A 10 -12.05 6.45 -1.05
C GLN A 10 -11.28 6.22 0.26
N ILE A 11 -9.97 5.94 0.18
CA ILE A 11 -9.13 5.78 1.38
C ILE A 11 -9.12 7.08 2.20
N VAL A 12 -8.88 8.22 1.55
CA VAL A 12 -8.84 9.52 2.23
C VAL A 12 -10.19 9.83 2.88
N LYS A 13 -11.28 9.67 2.12
CA LYS A 13 -12.65 9.92 2.62
C LYS A 13 -12.98 9.05 3.83
N LEU A 14 -12.80 7.73 3.70
CA LEU A 14 -13.14 6.78 4.77
C LEU A 14 -12.31 6.99 6.03
N ARG A 15 -11.02 7.35 5.87
CA ARG A 15 -10.16 7.71 7.00
C ARG A 15 -10.64 8.97 7.72
N GLN A 16 -10.93 10.03 6.99
CA GLN A 16 -11.44 11.27 7.57
C GLN A 16 -12.77 11.06 8.32
N GLU A 17 -13.68 10.29 7.74
CA GLU A 17 -14.93 9.93 8.40
C GLU A 17 -14.68 9.09 9.67
N ALA A 18 -13.80 8.09 9.61
CA ALA A 18 -13.45 7.26 10.76
C ALA A 18 -12.80 8.07 11.90
N ASP A 19 -11.90 8.99 11.57
CA ASP A 19 -11.17 9.82 12.54
C ASP A 19 -12.08 10.85 13.23
N SER A 20 -13.23 11.18 12.61
CA SER A 20 -14.24 12.07 13.20
C SER A 20 -15.12 11.40 14.26
N LEU A 21 -15.10 10.07 14.36
CA LEU A 21 -15.91 9.30 15.29
C LEU A 21 -15.20 9.11 16.64
N SER A 22 -15.96 9.29 17.73
CA SER A 22 -15.48 9.01 19.08
C SER A 22 -15.33 7.50 19.32
N ASP A 23 -14.26 7.12 20.01
CA ASP A 23 -14.02 5.74 20.41
C ASP A 23 -14.74 5.37 21.71
N ASP A 24 -15.39 6.31 22.39
CA ASP A 24 -15.99 6.12 23.73
C ASP A 24 -17.49 5.85 23.68
N ASN A 25 -18.11 6.04 22.51
CA ASN A 25 -19.49 5.63 22.25
C ASN A 25 -19.48 4.30 21.49
N PRO A 26 -20.12 3.22 22.01
CA PRO A 26 -20.10 1.90 21.36
C PRO A 26 -20.64 1.90 19.92
N GLY A 27 -21.66 2.72 19.63
CA GLY A 27 -22.20 2.87 18.28
C GLY A 27 -21.25 3.57 17.32
N ALA A 28 -20.60 4.65 17.77
CA ALA A 28 -19.60 5.36 17.00
C ALA A 28 -18.35 4.49 16.76
N LEU A 29 -17.90 3.75 17.78
CA LEU A 29 -16.79 2.79 17.67
C LEU A 29 -17.09 1.69 16.65
N MET A 30 -18.30 1.13 16.66
CA MET A 30 -18.72 0.13 15.66
C MET A 30 -18.74 0.71 14.24
N GLN A 31 -19.24 1.93 14.07
CA GLN A 31 -19.22 2.62 12.78
C GLN A 31 -17.79 2.88 12.30
N LYS A 32 -16.88 3.30 13.19
CA LYS A 32 -15.46 3.49 12.90
C LYS A 32 -14.80 2.20 12.43
N ILE A 33 -15.07 1.07 13.11
CA ILE A 33 -14.58 -0.25 12.71
C ILE A 33 -15.07 -0.62 11.31
N ASN A 34 -16.33 -0.33 10.97
CA ASN A 34 -16.87 -0.60 9.64
C ASN A 34 -16.17 0.24 8.56
N LEU A 35 -16.02 1.55 8.79
CA LEU A 35 -15.34 2.47 7.87
C LEU A 35 -13.88 2.04 7.62
N LEU A 36 -13.14 1.74 8.69
CA LEU A 36 -11.75 1.29 8.60
C LEU A 36 -11.64 -0.09 7.93
N SER A 37 -12.62 -0.99 8.15
CA SER A 37 -12.65 -2.30 7.47
C SER A 37 -12.84 -2.13 5.95
N THR A 38 -13.70 -1.22 5.51
CA THR A 38 -13.84 -0.87 4.10
C THR A 38 -12.58 -0.17 3.57
N CYS A 39 -11.95 0.69 4.38
CA CYS A 39 -10.70 1.35 4.02
C CYS A 39 -9.57 0.33 3.77
N VAL A 40 -9.46 -0.71 4.59
CA VAL A 40 -8.48 -1.80 4.41
C VAL A 40 -8.64 -2.49 3.05
N MET A 41 -9.87 -2.71 2.60
CA MET A 41 -10.12 -3.28 1.27
C MET A 41 -9.50 -2.39 0.17
N TYR A 42 -9.74 -1.07 0.21
CA TYR A 42 -9.18 -0.14 -0.78
C TYR A 42 -7.66 -0.05 -0.69
N ILE A 43 -7.09 0.02 0.52
CA ILE A 43 -5.64 -0.03 0.74
C ILE A 43 -5.06 -1.31 0.12
N GLY A 44 -5.72 -2.45 0.29
CA GLY A 44 -5.32 -3.73 -0.32
C GLY A 44 -5.32 -3.69 -1.85
N ARG A 45 -6.30 -3.03 -2.48
CA ARG A 45 -6.33 -2.83 -3.94
C ARG A 45 -5.15 -1.98 -4.42
N VAL A 46 -4.89 -0.86 -3.75
CA VAL A 46 -3.74 0.01 -4.09
C VAL A 46 -2.43 -0.73 -3.88
N SER A 47 -2.26 -1.40 -2.73
CA SER A 47 -1.06 -2.18 -2.41
C SER A 47 -0.78 -3.26 -3.44
N SER A 48 -1.81 -3.97 -3.93
CA SER A 48 -1.64 -5.00 -4.96
C SER A 48 -1.22 -4.41 -6.30
N GLN A 49 -1.75 -3.23 -6.66
CA GLN A 49 -1.41 -2.56 -7.91
C GLN A 49 0.06 -2.12 -7.92
N VAL A 50 0.50 -1.42 -6.87
CA VAL A 50 1.88 -0.92 -6.78
C VAL A 50 2.91 -2.06 -6.65
N ASP A 51 2.55 -3.18 -6.01
CA ASP A 51 3.38 -4.40 -5.98
C ASP A 51 3.55 -4.98 -7.39
N GLY A 52 2.47 -5.01 -8.18
CA GLY A 52 2.51 -5.43 -9.58
C GLY A 52 3.35 -4.50 -10.45
N ASP A 53 3.22 -3.19 -10.26
CA ASP A 53 3.97 -2.18 -11.01
C ASP A 53 5.48 -2.26 -10.72
N TYR A 54 5.86 -2.38 -9.46
CA TYR A 54 7.25 -2.63 -9.06
C TYR A 54 7.81 -3.89 -9.72
N LYS A 55 7.10 -5.03 -9.65
CA LYS A 55 7.56 -6.31 -10.20
C LYS A 55 7.70 -6.29 -11.73
N ARG A 56 6.76 -5.65 -12.43
CA ARG A 56 6.84 -5.46 -13.89
C ARG A 56 8.07 -4.64 -14.26
N HIS A 57 8.23 -3.49 -13.61
CA HIS A 57 9.36 -2.60 -13.88
C HIS A 57 10.72 -3.26 -13.55
N TYR A 58 10.78 -4.05 -12.47
CA TYR A 58 11.95 -4.84 -12.13
C TYR A 58 12.32 -5.87 -13.21
N ALA A 59 11.32 -6.58 -13.73
CA ALA A 59 11.51 -7.55 -14.80
C ALA A 59 11.99 -6.87 -16.09
N ASP A 60 11.36 -5.75 -16.47
CA ASP A 60 11.73 -4.97 -17.64
C ASP A 60 13.16 -4.45 -17.52
N ARG A 61 13.57 -3.94 -16.35
CA ARG A 61 14.94 -3.52 -16.11
C ARG A 61 15.93 -4.67 -16.31
N LYS A 62 15.63 -5.85 -15.79
CA LYS A 62 16.51 -7.03 -15.97
C LYS A 62 16.64 -7.42 -17.44
N LEU A 63 15.54 -7.35 -18.19
CA LEU A 63 15.57 -7.61 -19.63
C LEU A 63 16.45 -6.57 -20.36
N GLN A 64 16.25 -5.27 -20.09
CA GLN A 64 17.03 -4.21 -20.73
C GLN A 64 18.51 -4.29 -20.39
N TYR A 65 18.84 -4.63 -19.14
CA TYR A 65 20.23 -4.89 -18.75
C TYR A 65 20.84 -6.02 -19.61
N ALA A 66 20.14 -7.14 -19.73
CA ALA A 66 20.63 -8.30 -20.48
C ALA A 66 20.80 -8.00 -21.98
N LEU A 67 19.87 -7.25 -22.57
CA LEU A 67 19.95 -6.81 -23.96
C LEU A 67 21.18 -5.91 -24.19
N ALA A 68 21.35 -4.88 -23.36
CA ALA A 68 22.48 -3.96 -23.44
C ALA A 68 23.83 -4.69 -23.21
N TYR A 69 23.86 -5.64 -22.28
CA TYR A 69 25.05 -6.46 -22.02
C TYR A 69 25.44 -7.32 -23.23
N ARG A 70 24.43 -7.93 -23.89
CA ARG A 70 24.63 -8.78 -25.08
C ARG A 70 25.14 -7.97 -26.27
N GLU A 71 24.60 -6.76 -26.46
CA GLU A 71 24.88 -5.90 -27.63
C GLU A 71 26.20 -5.12 -27.51
N ALA A 72 26.71 -4.94 -26.30
CA ALA A 72 27.96 -4.22 -26.06
C ALA A 72 29.18 -4.95 -26.66
N LYS A 73 29.94 -4.24 -27.49
CA LYS A 73 31.18 -4.73 -28.14
C LYS A 73 32.38 -4.81 -27.17
N GLY A 74 32.34 -4.04 -26.09
CA GLY A 74 33.36 -3.99 -25.03
C GLY A 74 32.79 -3.28 -23.80
N GLY A 75 33.39 -3.49 -22.63
CA GLY A 75 32.88 -2.87 -21.38
C GLY A 75 31.43 -3.26 -21.05
N LYS A 76 31.04 -4.51 -21.32
CA LYS A 76 29.64 -4.99 -21.32
C LYS A 76 28.86 -4.63 -20.06
N ALA A 77 29.45 -4.87 -18.89
CA ALA A 77 28.81 -4.56 -17.61
C ALA A 77 28.56 -3.05 -17.46
N ALA A 78 29.55 -2.20 -17.76
CA ALA A 78 29.41 -0.76 -17.66
C ALA A 78 28.34 -0.22 -18.63
N ALA A 79 28.34 -0.71 -19.88
CA ALA A 79 27.33 -0.33 -20.86
C ALA A 79 25.91 -0.71 -20.41
N ALA A 80 25.74 -1.92 -19.86
CA ALA A 80 24.45 -2.39 -19.35
C ALA A 80 23.97 -1.61 -18.12
N GLU A 81 24.87 -1.27 -17.19
CA GLU A 81 24.58 -0.46 -16.01
C GLU A 81 24.12 0.97 -16.39
N ILE A 82 24.81 1.59 -17.34
CA ILE A 82 24.44 2.92 -17.87
C ILE A 82 23.05 2.86 -18.52
N ALA A 83 22.78 1.82 -19.31
CA ALA A 83 21.50 1.67 -20.01
C ALA A 83 20.30 1.59 -19.05
N VAL A 84 20.48 0.99 -17.86
CA VAL A 84 19.40 0.83 -16.88
C VAL A 84 19.40 1.86 -15.74
N ALA A 85 20.29 2.85 -15.76
CA ALA A 85 20.45 3.79 -14.66
C ALA A 85 19.15 4.52 -14.29
N LYS A 86 18.42 5.04 -15.27
CA LYS A 86 17.10 5.69 -15.06
C LYS A 86 16.04 4.70 -14.58
N MET A 87 16.07 3.47 -15.10
CA MET A 87 15.16 2.43 -14.66
C MET A 87 15.38 2.08 -13.18
N ARG A 88 16.62 2.08 -12.69
CA ARG A 88 16.89 1.85 -11.26
C ARG A 88 16.31 2.94 -10.36
N GLN A 89 16.35 4.19 -10.80
CA GLN A 89 15.72 5.29 -10.05
C GLN A 89 14.21 5.08 -9.96
N LYS A 90 13.56 4.79 -11.09
CA LYS A 90 12.11 4.54 -11.11
C LYS A 90 11.71 3.30 -10.30
N GLU A 91 12.52 2.25 -10.33
CA GLU A 91 12.33 1.06 -9.49
C GLU A 91 12.42 1.37 -8.00
N ALA A 92 13.32 2.27 -7.59
CA ALA A 92 13.41 2.71 -6.20
C ALA A 92 12.15 3.47 -5.76
N ASP A 93 11.60 4.33 -6.61
CA ASP A 93 10.34 5.04 -6.34
C ASP A 93 9.18 4.04 -6.18
N LEU A 94 9.05 3.09 -7.11
CA LEU A 94 8.00 2.06 -7.07
C LEU A 94 8.14 1.14 -5.85
N TYR A 95 9.37 0.82 -5.46
CA TYR A 95 9.65 0.05 -4.25
C TYR A 95 9.21 0.80 -2.99
N GLN A 96 9.51 2.10 -2.93
CA GLN A 96 9.08 2.97 -1.84
C GLN A 96 7.55 2.98 -1.74
N ASP A 97 6.85 3.15 -2.86
CA ASP A 97 5.38 3.16 -2.88
C ASP A 97 4.80 1.80 -2.48
N MET A 98 5.36 0.71 -2.99
CA MET A 98 4.99 -0.65 -2.58
C MET A 98 5.12 -0.84 -1.06
N MET A 99 6.24 -0.43 -0.47
CA MET A 99 6.45 -0.56 0.97
C MET A 99 5.54 0.36 1.77
N ARG A 100 5.30 1.59 1.29
CA ARG A 100 4.35 2.53 1.91
C ARG A 100 2.97 1.90 2.04
N TRP A 101 2.44 1.33 0.95
CA TRP A 101 1.09 0.77 0.94
C TRP A 101 0.98 -0.56 1.70
N ARG A 102 2.03 -1.39 1.70
CA ARG A 102 2.10 -2.57 2.57
C ARG A 102 2.07 -2.18 4.05
N ASN A 103 2.87 -1.18 4.44
CA ASN A 103 2.91 -0.72 5.83
C ASN A 103 1.57 -0.09 6.25
N ALA A 104 0.93 0.69 5.36
CA ALA A 104 -0.40 1.24 5.61
C ALA A 104 -1.45 0.14 5.82
N LEU A 105 -1.40 -0.95 5.03
CA LEU A 105 -2.29 -2.10 5.18
C LEU A 105 -2.09 -2.77 6.54
N THR A 106 -0.85 -3.06 6.91
CA THR A 106 -0.52 -3.66 8.20
C THR A 106 -0.96 -2.77 9.35
N SER A 107 -0.57 -1.49 9.36
CA SER A 107 -0.92 -0.55 10.43
C SER A 107 -2.42 -0.40 10.62
N THR A 108 -3.19 -0.30 9.53
CA THR A 108 -4.66 -0.17 9.61
C THR A 108 -5.30 -1.47 10.12
N THR A 109 -4.73 -2.62 9.78
CA THR A 109 -5.22 -3.91 10.26
C THR A 109 -4.98 -4.06 11.77
N GLU A 110 -3.81 -3.66 12.27
CA GLU A 110 -3.51 -3.66 13.71
C GLU A 110 -4.41 -2.69 14.47
N GLU A 111 -4.65 -1.50 13.93
CA GLU A 111 -5.60 -0.53 14.49
C GLU A 111 -7.01 -1.13 14.61
N LEU A 112 -7.50 -1.78 13.55
CA LEU A 112 -8.79 -2.50 13.58
C LEU A 112 -8.83 -3.59 14.65
N HIS A 113 -7.73 -4.33 14.84
CA HIS A 113 -7.65 -5.35 15.89
C HIS A 113 -7.72 -4.73 17.29
N ALA A 114 -7.03 -3.62 17.52
CA ALA A 114 -7.08 -2.89 18.78
C ALA A 114 -8.51 -2.36 19.08
N LEU A 115 -9.17 -1.74 18.09
CA LEU A 115 -10.53 -1.23 18.25
C LEU A 115 -11.55 -2.36 18.52
N LYS A 116 -11.43 -3.49 17.81
CA LYS A 116 -12.28 -4.68 18.06
C LYS A 116 -12.05 -5.26 19.45
N LEU A 117 -10.82 -5.21 19.96
CA LEU A 117 -10.51 -5.65 21.32
C LEU A 117 -11.09 -4.70 22.36
N LYS A 118 -10.94 -3.37 22.18
CA LYS A 118 -11.57 -2.36 23.04
C LYS A 118 -13.08 -2.58 23.13
N MET A 119 -13.76 -2.67 21.98
CA MET A 119 -15.20 -2.89 21.92
C MET A 119 -15.64 -4.16 22.67
N ARG A 120 -14.85 -5.25 22.59
CA ARG A 120 -15.14 -6.49 23.34
C ARG A 120 -15.01 -6.29 24.84
N ILE A 121 -13.98 -5.59 25.29
CA ILE A 121 -13.75 -5.31 26.71
C ILE A 121 -14.87 -4.42 27.27
N ASP A 122 -15.21 -3.33 26.57
CA ASP A 122 -16.26 -2.40 26.99
C ASP A 122 -17.61 -3.12 27.14
N TYR A 123 -17.93 -4.01 26.19
CA TYR A 123 -19.13 -4.85 26.25
C TYR A 123 -19.11 -5.83 27.43
N GLN A 124 -17.97 -6.41 27.77
CA GLN A 124 -17.82 -7.33 28.91
C GLN A 124 -17.91 -6.60 30.26
N LEU A 125 -17.43 -5.35 30.33
CA LEU A 125 -17.41 -4.54 31.55
C LEU A 125 -18.74 -3.78 31.78
N GLY A 126 -19.66 -3.78 30.82
CA GLY A 126 -20.95 -3.09 30.93
C GLY A 126 -20.84 -1.57 30.99
N VAL A 127 -19.72 -1.01 30.51
CA VAL A 127 -19.50 0.43 30.38
C VAL A 127 -20.23 0.86 29.10
N ASN A 128 -21.44 1.41 29.26
CA ASN A 128 -22.24 2.00 28.19
C ASN A 128 -22.18 3.53 28.26
#